data_AF-A0A7C2NS48-F1
#
_entry.id   AF-A0A7C2NS48-F1
#
_cell.length_a   1.000
_cell.length_b   1.000
_cell.length_c   1.000
_cell.angle_alpha   90.00
_cell.angle_beta   90.00
_cell.angle_gamma   90.00
#
_symmetry.space_group_name_H-M   'P 1'
#
loop_
_entity.id
_entity.type
_entity.pdbx_description
1 polymer ?
#
loop_
_entity_poly.entity_id
_entity_poly.type
_entity_poly.pdbx_seq_one_letter_code
_entity_poly.pdbx_strand_id
1 'polypeptide(L)'
;LFPRKIKGKYFITSRQDGENLYMMESDNIYKWNKSKLILQPKRMWDLMQLGNCGSPIETDAGWLLLTHAVGPVRKYVISAILLDLENPYKVIGVLNEPLLEPDETEREGYVPNVVYSCGSIIHNNYLVIPYAMSDSACGFAKIEVKKLLNKFS
;
A
#
# COMPACT_ATOMS: atom_id res chain seq x y z
N LEU A 1 -2.48 9.03 5.65
CA LEU A 1 -2.43 10.49 5.38
C LEU A 1 -1.23 10.72 4.47
N PHE A 2 -1.31 11.60 3.49
CA PHE A 2 -0.15 12.00 2.67
C PHE A 2 0.82 12.85 3.50
N PRO A 3 2.13 12.82 3.20
CA PRO A 3 3.14 13.48 4.04
C PRO A 3 3.16 15.00 3.88
N ARG A 4 2.45 15.54 2.88
CA ARG A 4 2.25 16.98 2.67
C ARG A 4 0.91 17.27 2.02
N LYS A 5 0.52 18.54 2.01
CA LYS A 5 -0.60 19.03 1.21
C LYS A 5 -0.29 18.94 -0.28
N ILE A 6 -1.32 18.70 -1.08
CA ILE A 6 -1.26 18.68 -2.54
C ILE A 6 -2.27 19.73 -3.02
N LYS A 7 -1.78 20.74 -3.74
CA LYS A 7 -2.58 21.91 -4.15
C LYS A 7 -3.36 22.56 -2.99
N GLY A 8 -2.72 22.66 -1.82
CA GLY A 8 -3.29 23.26 -0.61
C GLY A 8 -4.26 22.38 0.18
N LYS A 9 -4.59 21.18 -0.29
CA LYS A 9 -5.51 20.24 0.38
C LYS A 9 -4.76 19.09 1.06
N TYR A 10 -5.33 18.55 2.13
CA TYR A 10 -4.92 17.28 2.72
C TYR A 10 -5.53 16.12 1.96
N PHE A 11 -4.79 15.01 1.87
CA PHE A 11 -5.25 13.76 1.26
C PHE A 11 -5.02 12.58 2.20
N ILE A 12 -5.96 11.64 2.21
CA ILE A 12 -5.84 10.37 2.94
C ILE A 12 -6.42 9.23 2.12
N THR A 13 -5.73 8.09 2.11
CA THR A 13 -6.32 6.84 1.67
C THR A 13 -7.17 6.24 2.76
N SER A 14 -8.33 5.71 2.39
CA SER A 14 -9.25 5.07 3.32
C SER A 14 -9.89 3.84 2.70
N ARG A 15 -10.61 3.07 3.52
CA ARG A 15 -11.29 1.84 3.12
C ARG A 15 -12.62 1.79 3.86
N GLN A 16 -13.62 2.46 3.28
CA GLN A 16 -14.89 2.72 3.97
C GLN A 16 -15.84 1.51 3.94
N ASP A 17 -15.72 0.68 2.91
CA ASP A 17 -16.57 -0.50 2.68
C ASP A 17 -15.94 -1.82 3.15
N GLY A 18 -14.71 -1.77 3.69
CA GLY A 18 -13.96 -2.96 4.09
C GLY A 18 -13.16 -3.64 2.98
N GLU A 19 -13.34 -3.24 1.72
CA GLU A 19 -12.84 -3.99 0.56
C GLU A 19 -11.96 -3.15 -0.37
N ASN A 20 -12.41 -1.95 -0.73
CA ASN A 20 -11.82 -1.15 -1.79
C ASN A 20 -10.97 0.01 -1.25
N LEU A 21 -10.05 0.50 -2.06
CA LEU A 21 -9.23 1.66 -1.72
C LEU A 21 -9.93 2.93 -2.19
N TYR A 22 -10.13 3.83 -1.25
CA TYR A 22 -10.67 5.15 -1.48
C TYR A 22 -9.62 6.21 -1.23
N MET A 23 -9.81 7.36 -1.86
CA MET A 23 -9.11 8.60 -1.59
C MET A 23 -10.10 9.62 -1.05
N MET A 24 -9.70 10.35 -0.01
CA MET A 24 -10.46 11.46 0.55
C MET A 24 -9.58 12.71 0.55
N GLU A 25 -10.20 13.85 0.26
CA GLU A 25 -9.56 15.16 0.33
C GLU A 25 -10.23 16.04 1.39
N SER A 26 -9.48 16.97 1.98
CA SER A 26 -10.03 17.95 2.91
C SER A 26 -9.17 19.21 3.04
N ASP A 27 -9.82 20.32 3.39
CA ASP A 27 -9.18 21.54 3.86
C ASP A 27 -8.82 21.49 5.34
N ASN A 28 -9.43 20.58 6.10
CA ASN A 28 -9.29 20.46 7.55
C ASN A 28 -8.96 19.01 7.91
N ILE A 29 -7.82 18.81 8.56
CA ILE A 29 -7.30 17.48 8.92
C ILE A 29 -8.25 16.66 9.83
N TYR A 30 -9.21 17.30 10.50
CA TYR A 30 -10.17 16.66 11.39
C TYR A 30 -11.53 16.35 10.71
N LYS A 31 -11.76 16.77 9.47
CA LYS A 31 -13.07 16.60 8.78
C LYS A 31 -12.88 15.91 7.43
N TRP A 32 -13.48 14.75 7.24
CA TRP A 32 -13.35 13.94 6.02
C TRP A 32 -14.74 13.45 5.56
N ASN A 33 -15.35 14.17 4.62
CA ASN A 33 -16.77 13.97 4.30
C ASN A 33 -17.01 13.20 2.98
N LYS A 34 -16.03 13.18 2.07
CA LYS A 34 -16.17 12.59 0.74
C LYS A 34 -15.06 11.59 0.50
N SER A 35 -15.44 10.37 0.14
CA SER A 35 -14.55 9.33 -0.35
C SER A 35 -14.81 9.09 -1.83
N LYS A 36 -13.73 8.89 -2.59
CA LYS A 36 -13.78 8.50 -3.99
C LYS A 36 -13.02 7.21 -4.17
N LEU A 37 -13.66 6.21 -4.77
CA LEU A 37 -13.04 4.95 -5.11
C LEU A 37 -11.87 5.19 -6.07
N ILE A 38 -10.70 4.63 -5.78
CA ILE A 38 -9.51 4.73 -6.63
C ILE A 38 -8.99 3.37 -7.11
N LEU A 39 -9.25 2.28 -6.37
CA LEU A 39 -8.83 0.95 -6.77
C LEU A 39 -9.74 -0.13 -6.19
N GLN A 40 -10.04 -1.15 -7.00
CA GLN A 40 -10.81 -2.33 -6.62
C GLN A 40 -9.96 -3.60 -6.78
N PRO A 41 -10.20 -4.64 -5.95
CA PRO A 41 -9.74 -6.01 -6.15
C PRO A 41 -10.00 -6.52 -7.56
N LYS A 42 -8.98 -7.08 -8.23
CA LYS A 42 -9.12 -7.63 -9.60
C LYS A 42 -8.22 -8.82 -9.90
N ARG A 43 -7.25 -9.12 -9.05
CA ARG A 43 -6.18 -10.10 -9.25
C ARG A 43 -6.41 -11.25 -8.28
N MET A 44 -5.89 -12.43 -8.62
CA MET A 44 -6.05 -13.60 -7.75
C MET A 44 -5.52 -13.36 -6.33
N TRP A 45 -4.45 -12.58 -6.17
CA TRP A 45 -3.84 -12.29 -4.87
C TRP A 45 -4.47 -11.10 -4.12
N ASP A 46 -5.37 -10.33 -4.73
CA ASP A 46 -6.09 -9.22 -4.08
C ASP A 46 -7.61 -9.33 -4.12
N LEU A 47 -8.15 -10.48 -4.56
CA LEU A 47 -9.55 -10.67 -4.94
C LEU A 47 -10.56 -10.34 -3.84
N MET A 48 -10.19 -10.44 -2.56
CA MET A 48 -11.11 -10.21 -1.44
C MET A 48 -11.13 -8.76 -0.98
N GLN A 49 -9.97 -8.16 -0.70
CA GLN A 49 -9.87 -6.80 -0.19
C GLN A 49 -8.45 -6.24 -0.37
N LEU A 50 -8.37 -4.91 -0.35
CA LEU A 50 -7.12 -4.17 -0.43
C LEU A 50 -7.14 -2.93 0.47
N GLY A 51 -5.98 -2.50 0.91
CA GLY A 51 -5.83 -1.29 1.74
C GLY A 51 -4.40 -0.80 1.78
N ASN A 52 -4.19 0.39 2.34
CA ASN A 52 -2.85 0.98 2.39
C ASN A 52 -2.03 0.43 3.57
N CYS A 53 -0.71 0.40 3.40
CA CYS A 53 0.29 0.05 4.40
C CYS A 53 0.98 1.29 4.97
N GLY A 54 0.24 2.37 5.22
CA GLY A 54 0.80 3.62 5.76
C GLY A 54 0.73 4.80 4.80
N SER A 55 1.58 5.80 5.04
CA SER A 55 1.68 7.01 4.21
C SER A 55 2.28 6.69 2.84
N PRO A 56 1.75 7.26 1.74
CA PRO A 56 2.47 7.29 0.47
C PRO A 56 3.83 7.98 0.60
N ILE A 57 4.78 7.55 -0.23
CA ILE A 57 6.13 8.10 -0.33
C ILE A 57 6.23 8.85 -1.66
N GLU A 58 6.74 10.08 -1.61
CA GLU A 58 6.97 10.90 -2.80
C GLU A 58 8.17 10.37 -3.59
N THR A 59 8.01 10.21 -4.90
CA THR A 59 9.08 9.83 -5.84
C THR A 59 8.93 10.62 -7.14
N ASP A 60 9.99 10.66 -7.95
CA ASP A 60 9.96 11.33 -9.27
C ASP A 60 8.93 10.71 -10.24
N ALA A 61 8.51 9.46 -9.99
CA ALA A 61 7.54 8.76 -10.82
C ALA A 61 6.09 8.93 -10.34
N GLY A 62 5.86 9.47 -9.14
CA GLY A 62 4.55 9.43 -8.49
C GLY A 62 4.61 9.28 -6.97
N TRP A 63 3.44 9.24 -6.35
CA TRP A 63 3.29 8.76 -5.00
C TRP A 63 3.32 7.24 -4.99
N LEU A 64 4.39 6.66 -4.43
CA LEU A 64 4.46 5.23 -4.17
C LEU A 64 3.65 4.92 -2.92
N LEU A 65 2.57 4.15 -3.07
CA LEU A 65 1.74 3.70 -1.98
C LEU A 65 1.84 2.19 -1.85
N LEU A 66 2.42 1.73 -0.73
CA LEU A 66 2.32 0.32 -0.36
C LEU A 66 0.89 -0.03 0.00
N THR A 67 0.45 -1.19 -0.47
CA THR A 67 -0.85 -1.76 -0.15
C THR A 67 -0.68 -3.15 0.43
N HIS A 68 -1.61 -3.57 1.28
CA HIS A 68 -1.84 -4.97 1.54
C HIS A 68 -3.05 -5.42 0.75
N ALA A 69 -3.05 -6.70 0.40
CA ALA A 69 -4.09 -7.34 -0.37
C ALA A 69 -4.38 -8.73 0.22
N VAL A 70 -5.63 -9.18 0.09
CA VAL A 70 -6.07 -10.48 0.59
C VAL A 70 -6.59 -11.32 -0.56
N GLY A 71 -5.92 -12.45 -0.79
CA GLY A 71 -6.31 -13.47 -1.75
C GLY A 71 -7.08 -14.65 -1.12
N PRO A 72 -7.32 -15.71 -1.89
CA PRO A 72 -7.93 -16.96 -1.42
C PRO A 72 -7.25 -17.50 -0.17
N VAL A 73 -8.04 -18.19 0.68
CA VAL A 73 -7.55 -18.78 1.94
C VAL A 73 -6.93 -17.73 2.88
N ARG A 74 -7.39 -16.47 2.79
CA ARG A 74 -6.91 -15.34 3.61
C ARG A 74 -5.39 -15.13 3.53
N LYS A 75 -4.77 -15.37 2.37
CA LYS A 75 -3.35 -15.03 2.16
C LYS A 75 -3.20 -13.52 2.06
N TYR A 76 -2.54 -12.90 3.05
CA TYR A 76 -2.19 -11.48 3.01
C TYR A 76 -0.83 -11.30 2.34
N VAL A 77 -0.78 -10.36 1.41
CA VAL A 77 0.45 -10.00 0.68
C VAL A 77 0.63 -8.49 0.73
N ILE A 78 1.89 -8.04 0.60
CA ILE A 78 2.20 -6.63 0.41
C ILE A 78 2.45 -6.39 -1.08
N SER A 79 1.86 -5.36 -1.62
CA SER A 79 2.03 -4.88 -2.99
C SER A 79 2.20 -3.36 -2.99
N ALA A 80 2.17 -2.75 -4.17
CA ALA A 80 2.30 -1.31 -4.31
C ALA A 80 1.52 -0.78 -5.51
N ILE A 81 1.10 0.48 -5.39
CA ILE A 81 0.54 1.27 -6.48
C ILE A 81 1.28 2.59 -6.60
N LEU A 82 1.16 3.21 -7.77
CA LEU A 82 1.69 4.51 -8.08
C LEU A 82 0.52 5.46 -8.35
N LEU A 83 0.47 6.58 -7.63
CA LEU A 83 -0.53 7.64 -7.82
C LEU A 83 0.13 8.87 -8.44
N ASP A 84 -0.64 9.63 -9.21
CA ASP A 84 -0.17 10.87 -9.84
C ASP A 84 0.19 11.94 -8.77
N LEU A 85 1.33 12.61 -8.94
CA LEU A 85 1.84 13.61 -7.97
C LEU A 85 0.88 14.78 -7.75
N GLU A 86 0.21 15.20 -8.82
CA GLU A 86 -0.63 16.39 -8.87
C GLU A 86 -2.11 16.08 -8.70
N ASN A 87 -2.51 14.82 -8.91
CA ASN A 87 -3.86 14.33 -8.76
C ASN A 87 -3.90 12.93 -8.10
N PRO A 88 -3.88 12.83 -6.76
CA PRO A 88 -3.86 11.56 -6.03
C PRO A 88 -5.03 10.60 -6.32
N TYR A 89 -6.11 11.10 -6.94
CA TYR A 89 -7.23 10.26 -7.37
C TYR A 89 -6.89 9.36 -8.56
N LYS A 90 -5.80 9.64 -9.28
CA LYS A 90 -5.39 8.92 -10.48
C LYS A 90 -4.34 7.88 -10.12
N VAL A 91 -4.72 6.61 -10.21
CA VAL A 91 -3.78 5.48 -10.20
C VAL A 91 -3.09 5.42 -11.56
N ILE A 92 -1.77 5.56 -11.58
CA ILE A 92 -0.93 5.58 -12.79
C ILE A 92 -0.09 4.31 -12.94
N GLY A 93 -0.04 3.47 -11.90
CA GLY A 93 0.61 2.17 -11.96
C GLY A 93 0.10 1.25 -10.84
N VAL A 94 0.02 -0.05 -11.13
CA VAL A 94 -0.23 -1.09 -10.14
C VAL A 94 0.70 -2.25 -10.43
N LEU A 95 1.34 -2.82 -9.40
CA LEU A 95 2.14 -4.02 -9.60
C LEU A 95 1.27 -5.19 -10.05
N ASN A 96 1.78 -5.98 -10.99
CA ASN A 96 1.10 -7.20 -11.47
C ASN A 96 1.23 -8.38 -10.50
N GLU A 97 2.29 -8.37 -9.70
CA GLU A 97 2.62 -9.40 -8.72
C GLU A 97 2.86 -8.74 -7.35
N PRO A 98 2.65 -9.48 -6.23
CA PRO A 98 2.99 -8.98 -4.92
C PRO A 98 4.49 -8.67 -4.77
N LEU A 99 4.78 -7.69 -3.92
CA LEU A 99 6.14 -7.35 -3.55
C LEU A 99 6.68 -8.27 -2.45
N LEU A 100 5.80 -8.69 -1.54
CA LEU A 100 6.10 -9.63 -0.47
C LEU A 100 4.92 -10.56 -0.26
N GLU A 101 5.22 -11.85 -0.16
CA GLU A 101 4.27 -12.90 0.21
C GLU A 101 4.83 -13.70 1.38
N PRO A 102 3.99 -14.33 2.21
CA PRO A 102 4.46 -15.19 3.30
C PRO A 102 5.20 -16.42 2.76
N ASP A 103 6.45 -16.60 3.18
CA ASP A 103 7.25 -17.79 2.91
C ASP A 103 6.84 -18.98 3.82
N GLU A 104 7.26 -20.21 3.50
CA GLU A 104 6.94 -21.42 4.25
C GLU A 104 7.29 -21.32 5.74
N THR A 105 8.39 -20.65 6.11
CA THR A 105 8.78 -20.42 7.51
C THR A 105 7.98 -19.31 8.19
N GLU A 106 7.34 -18.43 7.43
CA GLU A 106 6.53 -17.31 7.95
C GLU A 106 5.05 -17.71 8.14
N ARG A 107 4.68 -18.94 7.75
CA ARG A 107 3.32 -19.50 7.90
C ARG A 107 3.02 -20.04 9.30
N GLU A 108 4.02 -20.23 10.15
CA GLU A 108 3.83 -20.72 11.51
C GLU A 108 3.53 -19.54 12.47
N GLY A 109 2.31 -19.49 13.01
CA GLY A 109 1.90 -18.49 14.00
C GLY A 109 0.38 -18.41 14.21
N TYR A 110 -0.09 -17.37 14.91
CA TYR A 110 -1.50 -17.25 15.34
C TYR A 110 -2.46 -17.04 14.16
N VAL A 111 -2.02 -16.34 13.11
CA VAL A 111 -2.72 -16.23 11.83
C VAL A 111 -1.75 -16.64 10.70
N PRO A 112 -1.87 -17.86 10.15
CA PRO A 112 -0.96 -18.31 9.10
C PRO A 112 -1.18 -17.51 7.80
N ASN A 113 -0.13 -17.39 6.98
CA ASN A 113 -0.15 -16.71 5.67
C ASN A 113 -0.35 -15.19 5.73
N VAL A 114 0.19 -14.52 6.75
CA VAL A 114 0.07 -13.07 6.90
C VAL A 114 1.41 -12.36 6.89
N VAL A 115 1.58 -11.46 5.92
CA VAL A 115 2.52 -10.35 5.99
C VAL A 115 1.76 -9.03 5.96
N TYR A 116 2.08 -8.13 6.89
CA TYR A 116 1.40 -6.84 6.99
C TYR A 116 2.39 -5.73 7.35
N SER A 117 2.22 -4.55 6.75
CA SER A 117 3.04 -3.38 7.07
C SER A 117 2.17 -2.15 7.35
N CYS A 118 2.65 -1.30 8.24
CA CYS A 118 2.04 -0.01 8.58
C CYS A 118 2.82 1.19 8.04
N GLY A 119 3.94 0.95 7.36
CA GLY A 119 4.74 2.01 6.77
C GLY A 119 5.99 1.47 6.10
N SER A 120 6.60 2.31 5.28
CA SER A 120 7.92 2.07 4.73
C SER A 120 8.65 3.41 4.63
N ILE A 121 9.97 3.34 4.45
CA ILE A 121 10.81 4.51 4.23
C ILE A 121 11.73 4.27 3.05
N ILE A 122 12.13 5.34 2.37
CA ILE A 122 13.27 5.29 1.45
C ILE A 122 14.52 5.69 2.22
N HIS A 123 15.54 4.84 2.20
CA HIS A 123 16.85 5.09 2.78
C HIS A 123 17.94 4.57 1.86
N ASN A 124 18.90 5.43 1.49
CA ASN A 124 20.01 5.08 0.59
C ASN A 124 19.57 4.39 -0.71
N ASN A 125 18.55 4.92 -1.38
CA ASN A 125 17.93 4.37 -2.60
C ASN A 125 17.24 3.01 -2.45
N TYR A 126 17.07 2.51 -1.23
CA TYR A 126 16.26 1.34 -0.94
C TYR A 126 14.94 1.74 -0.31
N LEU A 127 13.85 1.16 -0.80
CA LEU A 127 12.62 1.06 -0.03
C LEU A 127 12.85 0.01 1.05
N VAL A 128 12.75 0.42 2.31
CA VAL A 128 12.83 -0.44 3.49
C VAL A 128 11.42 -0.62 4.04
N ILE A 129 10.99 -1.87 4.16
CA ILE A 129 9.65 -2.26 4.57
C ILE A 129 9.76 -3.06 5.88
N PRO A 130 9.52 -2.42 7.03
CA PRO A 130 9.18 -3.13 8.24
C PRO A 130 7.84 -3.83 8.04
N TYR A 131 7.78 -5.13 8.34
CA TYR A 131 6.55 -5.90 8.25
C TYR A 131 6.42 -6.87 9.41
N ALA A 132 5.17 -7.09 9.83
CA ALA A 132 4.79 -8.11 10.78
C ALA A 132 4.48 -9.42 10.03
N MET A 133 4.81 -10.53 10.67
CA MET A 133 4.55 -11.88 10.21
C MET A 133 3.71 -12.61 11.25
N SER A 134 2.61 -13.21 10.80
CA SER A 134 1.76 -14.11 11.61
C SER A 134 1.33 -13.56 12.98
N ASP A 135 1.19 -12.24 13.08
CA ASP A 135 0.89 -11.46 14.30
C ASP A 135 1.81 -11.76 15.50
N SER A 136 3.03 -12.26 15.25
CA SER A 136 3.93 -12.77 16.29
C SER A 136 5.33 -12.16 16.24
N ALA A 137 5.81 -11.80 15.04
CA ALA A 137 7.17 -11.30 14.83
C ALA A 137 7.20 -10.16 13.82
N CYS A 138 8.30 -9.40 13.83
CA CYS A 138 8.56 -8.34 12.86
C CYS A 138 9.92 -8.55 12.18
N GLY A 139 10.00 -8.19 10.91
CA GLY A 139 11.21 -8.24 10.09
C GLY A 139 11.31 -7.06 9.14
N PHE A 140 12.33 -7.10 8.28
CA PHE A 140 12.58 -6.04 7.30
C PHE A 140 12.82 -6.66 5.92
N ALA A 141 12.08 -6.20 4.92
CA ALA A 141 12.37 -6.42 3.52
C ALA A 141 12.96 -5.14 2.92
N LYS A 142 13.80 -5.28 1.89
CA LYS A 142 14.31 -4.13 1.14
C LYS A 142 14.34 -4.40 -0.36
N ILE A 143 14.05 -3.38 -1.15
CA ILE A 143 14.19 -3.38 -2.60
C ILE A 143 14.75 -2.03 -3.06
N GLU A 144 15.62 -2.03 -4.06
CA GLU A 144 16.09 -0.77 -4.66
C GLU A 144 14.89 -0.04 -5.30
N VAL A 145 14.75 1.25 -5.02
CA VAL A 145 13.62 2.07 -5.49
C VAL A 145 13.53 2.05 -7.02
N LYS A 146 14.66 2.19 -7.72
CA LYS A 146 14.69 2.15 -9.19
C LYS A 146 14.20 0.81 -9.73
N LYS A 147 14.63 -0.30 -9.13
CA LYS A 147 14.18 -1.65 -9.50
C LYS A 147 12.68 -1.82 -9.27
N LEU A 148 12.15 -1.29 -8.17
CA LEU A 148 10.72 -1.29 -7.89
C LEU A 148 9.94 -0.46 -8.91
N LEU A 149 10.37 0.77 -9.20
CA LEU A 149 9.68 1.66 -10.13
C LEU A 149 9.61 1.08 -11.55
N ASN A 150 10.66 0.39 -11.99
CA ASN A 150 10.68 -0.32 -13.27
C ASN A 150 9.64 -1.44 -13.38
N LYS A 151 9.10 -1.96 -12.26
CA LYS A 151 8.04 -2.99 -12.29
C LYS A 151 6.66 -2.42 -12.62
N PHE A 152 6.48 -1.09 -12.64
CA PHE A 152 5.23 -0.43 -13.04
C PHE A 152 5.16 -0.10 -14.54
N SER A 153 6.27 -0.26 -15.27
CA SER A 153 6.38 0.00 -16.71
C SER A 153 6.01 -1.22 -17.56
#